data_AF-A0A9E2JN73-F1
#
_entry.id   AF-A0A9E2JN73-F1
#
_cell.length_a   1.000
_cell.length_b   1.000
_cell.length_c   1.000
_cell.angle_alpha   90.00
_cell.angle_beta   90.00
_cell.angle_gamma   90.00
#
_symmetry.space_group_name_H-M   'P 1'
#
loop_
_entity.id
_entity.type
_entity.pdbx_description
1 polymer ?
#
loop_
_entity_poly.entity_id
_entity_poly.type
_entity_poly.pdbx_seq_one_letter_code
_entity_poly.pdbx_strand_id
1 'polypeptide(L)'
;MKKLFKNILKDKIVQKSYLITFLIIIISFLYSLFYYFRLPPFIPLYNQLPWGEKRLGTTMEIFIPSIITVFIFLFNFSFSSVIYNKAPLLSRMISVTSLLFAILVFLFLIRTIQIVL
;
A
#
# COMPACT_ATOMS: atom_id res chain seq x y z
N MET A 1 8.81 -16.64 14.48
CA MET A 1 7.66 -16.35 13.59
C MET A 1 6.31 -16.85 14.13
N LYS A 2 6.15 -18.13 14.57
CA LYS A 2 4.87 -18.67 15.06
C LYS A 2 4.18 -17.83 16.15
N LYS A 3 4.95 -17.22 17.07
CA LYS A 3 4.42 -16.37 18.15
C LYS A 3 3.85 -15.03 17.65
N LEU A 4 4.43 -14.46 16.58
CA LEU A 4 4.00 -13.19 15.99
C LEU A 4 2.62 -13.34 15.34
N PHE A 5 2.46 -14.37 14.51
CA PHE A 5 1.17 -14.69 13.87
C PHE A 5 0.10 -15.05 14.91
N LYS A 6 0.45 -15.84 15.94
CA LYS A 6 -0.50 -16.21 17.00
C LYS A 6 -1.03 -14.99 17.75
N ASN A 7 -0.23 -13.93 17.91
CA ASN A 7 -0.66 -12.70 18.56
C ASN A 7 -1.64 -11.89 17.71
N ILE A 8 -1.39 -11.79 16.41
CA ILE A 8 -2.30 -11.08 15.48
C ILE A 8 -3.63 -11.81 15.33
N LEU A 9 -3.60 -13.15 15.26
CA LEU A 9 -4.81 -13.97 15.14
C LEU A 9 -5.72 -13.94 16.38
N LYS A 10 -5.25 -13.41 17.52
CA LYS A 10 -6.10 -13.22 18.70
C LYS A 10 -7.09 -12.07 18.53
N ASP A 11 -6.76 -11.07 17.72
CA ASP A 11 -7.58 -9.89 17.53
C ASP A 11 -8.17 -9.85 16.12
N LYS A 12 -9.49 -10.05 16.06
CA LYS A 12 -10.23 -10.05 14.79
C LYS A 12 -10.10 -8.72 14.04
N ILE A 13 -9.94 -7.59 14.74
CA ILE A 13 -9.80 -6.28 14.10
C ILE A 13 -8.43 -6.20 13.42
N VAL A 14 -7.35 -6.48 14.16
CA VAL A 14 -5.98 -6.44 13.62
C VAL A 14 -5.84 -7.43 12.46
N GLN A 15 -6.36 -8.66 12.61
CA GLN A 15 -6.34 -9.68 11.57
C GLN A 15 -7.10 -9.23 10.31
N LYS A 16 -8.34 -8.76 10.44
CA LYS A 16 -9.15 -8.32 9.31
C LYS A 16 -8.52 -7.11 8.62
N SER A 17 -8.03 -6.12 9.38
CA SER A 17 -7.34 -4.95 8.83
C SER A 17 -6.19 -5.38 7.93
N TYR A 18 -5.27 -6.22 8.42
CA TYR A 18 -4.13 -6.67 7.60
C TYR A 18 -4.53 -7.57 6.42
N LEU A 19 -5.57 -8.41 6.58
CA LEU A 19 -6.09 -9.20 5.47
C LEU A 19 -6.61 -8.29 4.35
N ILE A 20 -7.40 -7.27 4.69
CA ILE A 20 -7.94 -6.31 3.73
C ILE A 20 -6.81 -5.48 3.13
N THR A 21 -5.85 -5.00 3.93
CA THR A 21 -4.66 -4.30 3.43
C THR A 21 -3.93 -5.13 2.38
N PHE A 22 -3.71 -6.42 2.66
CA PHE A 22 -3.03 -7.33 1.73
C PHE A 22 -3.81 -7.52 0.43
N LEU A 23 -5.13 -7.71 0.50
CA LEU A 23 -5.99 -7.79 -0.68
C LEU A 23 -5.93 -6.51 -1.53
N ILE A 24 -5.96 -5.33 -0.90
CA ILE A 24 -5.87 -4.05 -1.60
C ILE A 24 -4.52 -3.89 -2.29
N ILE A 25 -3.41 -4.30 -1.66
CA ILE A 25 -2.08 -4.27 -2.28
C ILE A 25 -2.05 -5.17 -3.53
N ILE A 26 -2.61 -6.39 -3.45
CA ILE A 26 -2.69 -7.29 -4.59
C ILE A 26 -3.52 -6.67 -5.72
N ILE A 27 -4.71 -6.15 -5.40
CA ILE A 27 -5.60 -5.53 -6.39
C ILE A 27 -4.91 -4.31 -7.03
N SER A 28 -4.21 -3.50 -6.24
CA SER A 28 -3.44 -2.34 -6.72
C SER A 28 -2.36 -2.77 -7.71
N PHE A 29 -1.61 -3.82 -7.37
CA PHE A 29 -0.57 -4.35 -8.24
C PHE A 29 -1.14 -4.92 -9.54
N LEU A 30 -2.20 -5.73 -9.46
CA LEU A 30 -2.88 -6.30 -10.62
C LEU A 30 -3.50 -5.21 -11.51
N TYR A 31 -4.06 -4.16 -10.91
CA TYR A 31 -4.62 -3.02 -11.64
C TYR A 31 -3.55 -2.30 -12.46
N SER A 32 -2.40 -1.96 -11.84
CA SER A 32 -1.27 -1.37 -12.57
C SER A 32 -0.74 -2.30 -13.66
N LEU A 33 -0.64 -3.60 -13.39
CA LEU A 33 -0.18 -4.59 -14.35
C LEU A 33 -1.11 -4.72 -15.56
N PHE A 34 -2.43 -4.73 -15.34
CA PHE A 34 -3.43 -4.85 -16.39
C PHE A 34 -3.37 -3.69 -17.39
N TYR A 35 -3.12 -2.46 -16.90
CA TYR A 35 -3.03 -1.27 -17.74
C TYR A 35 -1.62 -0.96 -18.25
N TYR A 36 -0.59 -1.67 -17.77
CA TYR A 36 0.82 -1.37 -18.06
C TYR A 36 1.13 -1.17 -19.55
N PHE A 37 0.64 -2.07 -20.42
CA PHE A 37 0.88 -2.01 -21.86
C PHE A 37 0.11 -0.90 -22.60
N ARG A 38 -0.86 -0.26 -21.93
CA ARG A 38 -1.65 0.85 -22.49
C ARG A 38 -1.15 2.21 -22.03
N LEU A 39 -0.24 2.27 -21.06
CA LEU A 39 0.30 3.51 -20.55
C LEU A 39 1.31 4.11 -21.55
N PRO A 40 1.31 5.44 -21.76
CA PRO A 40 2.34 6.10 -22.53
C PRO A 40 3.67 6.07 -21.78
N PRO A 41 4.82 6.22 -22.48
CA PRO A 41 6.15 6.06 -21.88
C PRO A 41 6.41 6.94 -20.65
N PHE A 42 5.71 8.08 -20.53
CA PHE A 42 5.83 9.02 -19.43
C PHE A 42 4.47 9.28 -18.76
N ILE A 43 4.44 9.20 -17.43
CA ILE A 43 3.23 9.36 -16.61
C ILE A 43 3.47 10.35 -15.46
N PRO A 44 2.47 11.18 -15.09
CA PRO A 44 2.62 12.20 -14.06
C PRO A 44 2.52 11.60 -12.65
N LEU A 45 3.61 10.98 -12.18
CA LEU A 45 3.68 10.35 -10.85
C LEU A 45 4.03 11.34 -9.73
N TYR A 46 4.90 12.30 -10.01
CA TYR A 46 5.47 13.18 -8.98
C TYR A 46 4.71 14.49 -8.87
N ASN A 47 3.46 14.42 -8.43
CA ASN A 47 2.55 15.58 -8.33
C ASN A 47 3.01 16.69 -7.38
N GLN A 48 4.04 16.45 -6.56
CA GLN A 48 4.65 17.45 -5.68
C GLN A 48 5.71 18.32 -6.38
N LEU A 49 6.18 17.92 -7.56
CA LEU A 49 7.20 18.65 -8.31
C LEU A 49 6.56 19.75 -9.17
N PRO A 50 7.32 20.81 -9.53
CA PRO A 50 6.84 21.86 -10.42
C PRO A 50 6.31 21.31 -11.75
N TRP A 51 5.35 22.03 -12.34
CA TRP A 51 4.79 21.68 -13.64
C TRP A 51 5.89 21.63 -14.72
N GLY A 52 5.75 20.67 -15.64
CA GLY A 52 6.74 20.40 -16.69
C GLY A 52 7.24 18.96 -16.64
N GLU A 53 8.39 18.71 -17.25
CA GLU A 53 8.96 17.35 -17.40
C GLU A 53 9.37 16.73 -16.06
N LYS A 54 9.69 17.55 -15.05
CA LYS A 54 10.13 17.07 -13.73
C LYS A 54 9.08 16.22 -13.01
N ARG A 55 7.78 16.37 -13.31
CA ARG A 55 6.71 15.58 -12.69
C ARG A 55 6.49 14.21 -13.36
N LEU A 56 7.10 13.99 -14.52
CA LEU A 56 6.93 12.78 -15.32
C LEU A 56 7.90 11.70 -14.83
N GLY A 57 7.37 10.53 -14.53
CA GLY A 57 8.14 9.32 -14.34
C GLY A 57 7.97 8.39 -15.55
N THR A 58 8.87 7.43 -15.69
CA THR A 58 8.71 6.35 -16.68
C THR A 58 7.53 5.45 -16.32
N THR A 59 6.95 4.73 -17.29
CA THR A 59 5.86 3.77 -17.04
C THR A 59 6.18 2.75 -15.94
N MET A 60 7.43 2.29 -15.88
CA MET A 60 7.91 1.34 -14.87
C MET A 60 7.76 1.87 -13.45
N GLU A 61 7.85 3.18 -13.25
CA GLU A 61 7.76 3.81 -11.95
C GLU A 61 6.35 3.75 -11.36
N ILE A 62 5.32 3.34 -12.14
CA ILE A 62 3.96 3.15 -11.62
C ILE A 62 3.86 2.07 -10.55
N PHE A 63 4.85 1.17 -10.48
CA PHE A 63 4.91 0.13 -9.45
C PHE A 63 5.55 0.60 -8.15
N ILE A 64 6.23 1.77 -8.13
CA ILE A 64 6.90 2.31 -6.94
C ILE A 64 5.92 2.48 -5.76
N PRO A 65 4.74 3.11 -5.90
CA PRO A 65 3.79 3.24 -4.80
C PRO A 65 3.37 1.88 -4.21
N SER A 66 3.13 0.88 -5.05
CA SER A 66 2.78 -0.48 -4.62
C SER A 66 3.91 -1.14 -3.84
N ILE A 67 5.15 -1.03 -4.33
CA ILE A 67 6.34 -1.59 -3.67
C ILE A 67 6.55 -0.94 -2.29
N ILE A 68 6.48 0.39 -2.21
CA ILE A 68 6.60 1.12 -0.94
C ILE A 68 5.52 0.67 0.05
N THR A 69 4.29 0.47 -0.42
CA THR A 69 3.17 0.00 0.40
C THR A 69 3.41 -1.40 0.95
N VAL A 70 4.02 -2.31 0.16
CA VAL A 70 4.42 -3.65 0.63
C VAL A 70 5.42 -3.54 1.78
N PHE A 71 6.44 -2.69 1.65
CA PHE A 71 7.43 -2.49 2.71
C PHE A 71 6.79 -1.93 4.00
N ILE A 72 5.93 -0.93 3.87
CA ILE A 72 5.20 -0.35 5.01
C ILE A 72 4.31 -1.41 5.66
N PHE A 73 3.59 -2.21 4.87
CA PHE A 73 2.76 -3.31 5.37
C PHE A 73 3.59 -4.33 6.16
N LEU A 74 4.72 -4.80 5.62
CA LEU A 74 5.58 -5.79 6.27
C LEU A 74 6.18 -5.26 7.58
N PHE A 75 6.65 -4.00 7.56
CA PHE A 75 7.18 -3.33 8.74
C PHE A 75 6.08 -3.18 9.81
N ASN A 76 4.93 -2.63 9.45
CA ASN A 76 3.83 -2.40 10.39
C ASN A 76 3.26 -3.72 10.94
N PHE A 77 3.13 -4.76 10.12
CA PHE A 77 2.70 -6.08 10.55
C PHE A 77 3.64 -6.65 11.62
N SER A 78 4.95 -6.58 11.35
CA SER A 78 5.98 -7.04 12.29
C SER A 78 5.96 -6.22 13.57
N PHE A 79 5.94 -4.89 13.46
CA PHE A 79 5.94 -3.98 14.60
C PHE A 79 4.68 -4.13 15.47
N SER A 80 3.51 -4.21 14.85
CA SER A 80 2.23 -4.43 15.51
C SER A 80 2.21 -5.75 16.29
N SER A 81 2.78 -6.83 15.73
CA SER A 81 2.86 -8.13 16.41
C SER A 81 3.72 -8.12 17.69
N VAL A 82 4.77 -7.30 17.71
CA VAL A 82 5.66 -7.13 18.87
C VAL A 82 4.98 -6.29 19.95
N ILE A 83 4.30 -5.21 19.55
CA ILE A 83 3.64 -4.28 20.47
C ILE A 83 2.34 -4.86 21.05
N TYR A 84 1.68 -5.78 20.35
CA TYR A 84 0.37 -6.33 20.76
C TYR A 84 0.34 -6.82 22.21
N ASN A 85 1.41 -7.46 22.70
CA ASN A 85 1.48 -7.95 24.09
C ASN A 85 1.61 -6.82 25.13
N LYS A 86 2.13 -5.65 24.74
CA LYS A 86 2.37 -4.51 25.62
C LYS A 86 1.22 -3.51 25.59
N ALA A 87 0.73 -3.20 24.39
CA ALA A 87 -0.31 -2.22 24.16
C ALA A 87 -1.20 -2.62 22.96
N PRO A 88 -2.28 -3.40 23.19
CA PRO A 88 -3.18 -3.87 22.13
C PRO A 88 -3.82 -2.72 21.33
N LEU A 89 -4.14 -1.60 21.97
CA LEU A 89 -4.72 -0.42 21.31
C LEU A 89 -3.79 0.13 20.23
N LEU A 90 -2.48 0.27 20.54
CA LEU A 90 -1.48 0.75 19.57
C LEU A 90 -1.34 -0.22 18.39
N SER A 91 -1.38 -1.53 18.63
CA SER A 91 -1.36 -2.54 17.57
C SER A 91 -2.56 -2.42 16.62
N ARG A 92 -3.76 -2.15 17.16
CA ARG A 92 -4.96 -1.85 16.35
C ARG A 92 -4.78 -0.59 15.52
N MET A 93 -4.30 0.50 16.12
CA MET A 93 -4.06 1.75 15.40
C MET A 93 -3.07 1.55 14.25
N ILE A 94 -1.96 0.85 14.47
CA ILE A 94 -0.96 0.54 13.42
C ILE A 94 -1.57 -0.29 12.28
N SER A 95 -2.46 -1.23 12.60
CA SER A 95 -3.13 -2.03 11.56
C SER A 95 -4.10 -1.20 10.73
N VAL A 96 -4.84 -0.27 11.35
CA VAL A 96 -5.78 0.62 10.66
C VAL A 96 -5.04 1.66 9.83
N THR A 97 -3.93 2.22 10.31
CA THR A 97 -3.12 3.15 9.51
C THR A 97 -2.51 2.45 8.29
N SER A 98 -2.11 1.18 8.41
CA SER A 98 -1.65 0.38 7.27
C SER A 98 -2.76 0.18 6.24
N LEU A 99 -3.99 -0.07 6.68
CA LEU A 99 -5.16 -0.16 5.81
C LEU A 99 -5.46 1.17 5.09
N LEU A 100 -5.49 2.28 5.83
CA LEU A 100 -5.70 3.61 5.25
C LEU A 100 -4.64 3.94 4.21
N PHE A 101 -3.37 3.66 4.49
CA PHE A 101 -2.27 3.89 3.56
C PHE A 101 -2.45 3.10 2.25
N ALA A 102 -2.81 1.82 2.34
CA ALA A 102 -3.08 1.00 1.15
C ALA A 102 -4.28 1.51 0.34
N ILE A 103 -5.35 1.97 0.99
CA ILE A 103 -6.51 2.59 0.30
C ILE A 103 -6.06 3.85 -0.45
N LEU A 104 -5.28 4.73 0.19
CA LEU A 104 -4.81 5.96 -0.42
C LEU A 104 -3.91 5.68 -1.63
N VAL A 105 -3.02 4.69 -1.54
CA VAL A 105 -2.18 4.29 -2.67
C VAL A 105 -3.00 3.69 -3.81
N PHE A 106 -4.01 2.87 -3.50
CA PHE A 106 -4.91 2.35 -4.51
C PHE A 106 -5.66 3.46 -5.27
N LEU A 107 -6.21 4.43 -4.53
CA LEU A 107 -6.88 5.60 -5.12
C LEU A 107 -5.91 6.45 -5.96
N PHE A 108 -4.67 6.63 -5.50
CA PHE A 108 -3.63 7.32 -6.24
C PHE A 108 -3.34 6.62 -7.58
N LEU A 109 -3.22 5.29 -7.59
CA LEU A 109 -2.97 4.52 -8.80
C LEU A 109 -4.13 4.59 -9.79
N ILE A 110 -5.38 4.44 -9.31
CA ILE A 110 -6.58 4.61 -10.15
C ILE A 110 -6.54 5.98 -10.83
N ARG A 111 -6.38 7.04 -10.05
CA ARG A 111 -6.38 8.41 -10.57
C ARG A 111 -5.25 8.65 -11.58
N THR A 112 -4.05 8.15 -11.31
CA THR A 112 -2.88 8.32 -12.18
C THR A 112 -3.04 7.56 -13.49
N ILE A 113 -3.68 6.39 -13.48
CA ILE A 113 -3.92 5.62 -14.70
C ILE A 113 -5.06 6.25 -15.52
N GLN A 114 -6.15 6.63 -14.87
CA GLN A 114 -7.34 7.20 -15.54
C GLN A 114 -7.13 8.59 -16.12
N ILE A 115 -6.18 9.38 -15.63
CA ILE A 115 -5.91 10.70 -16.20
C ILE A 115 -5.14 10.61 -17.53
N VAL A 116 -4.55 9.45 -17.82
CA VAL A 116 -3.65 9.26 -18.96
C VAL A 116 -4.25 8.35 -20.04
N LEU A 117 -5.16 7.46 -19.66
CA LEU A 117 -5.98 6.65 -20.59
C LEU A 117 -7.20 7.43 -21.07
#